data_AF-A0A4S8QB40-F1
#
_entry.id   AF-A0A4S8QB40-F1
#
_cell.length_a   1.000
_cell.length_b   1.000
_cell.length_c   1.000
_cell.angle_alpha   90.00
_cell.angle_beta   90.00
_cell.angle_gamma   90.00
#
_symmetry.space_group_name_H-M   'P 1'
#
loop_
_entity.id
_entity.type
_entity.pdbx_description
1 polymer ?
#
loop_
_entity_poly.entity_id
_entity_poly.type
_entity_poly.pdbx_seq_one_letter_code
_entity_poly.pdbx_strand_id
1 'polypeptide(L)'
;MRLDPTSPPQWTAALFIAAASILLLYNTLPVGLAYPRAGTCALLLFSLFALPFWWLRRRLAEHLSVPGAALAVVAVWGATVAVMTSLYGSNAVRGLLATAGGPAWAGQWSPVLGAPVVEEVVKAAGVVLGVAIVWDRVRGVLDGVVLGAFCGVGFQIVEGYAFAMSSTVLNRAGDVVEPVVAVFVVRGVLAGLWSHAVFTAIVGAGIAYAATRKTRRSGWVAAASLVGVIALHALWNSPLGRDGFGLGAVGVLAAVAAKGLPAVLIVVWIIRWAKRNEAPAAALSGAAEGFADEERGRPQAALRSGENETVPPRSERAVPRRHRRCPVASVAQGVRSHPDPLSGGRSAVDATVIGASRVVVFLASRTGADQVGRRFGSGTGGEHGQ
;
A
#
# COMPACT_ATOMS: atom_id res chain seq x y z
N MET A 1 19.84 -11.88 -4.15
CA MET A 1 19.18 -12.70 -3.10
C MET A 1 19.15 -14.10 -3.63
N ARG A 2 19.77 -15.07 -2.95
CA ARG A 2 19.74 -16.46 -3.38
C ARG A 2 18.44 -17.09 -2.86
N LEU A 3 17.81 -17.94 -3.67
CA LEU A 3 16.71 -18.77 -3.20
C LEU A 3 17.28 -19.75 -2.16
N ASP A 4 16.67 -19.75 -0.99
CA ASP A 4 16.99 -20.64 0.11
C ASP A 4 15.85 -21.65 0.24
N PRO A 5 16.07 -22.93 -0.12
CA PRO A 5 15.03 -23.94 -0.05
C PRO A 5 14.54 -24.20 1.38
N THR A 6 15.27 -23.73 2.40
CA THR A 6 14.88 -23.88 3.81
C THR A 6 14.08 -22.70 4.35
N SER A 7 13.95 -21.59 3.60
CA SER A 7 13.34 -20.34 4.09
C SER A 7 11.81 -20.35 3.99
N PRO A 8 11.06 -20.47 5.11
CA PRO A 8 9.59 -20.47 5.05
C PRO A 8 8.99 -19.16 4.49
N PRO A 9 9.53 -17.96 4.80
CA PRO A 9 9.07 -16.71 4.19
C PRO A 9 9.18 -16.69 2.66
N GLN A 10 10.27 -17.22 2.09
CA GLN A 10 10.45 -17.24 0.63
C GLN A 10 9.44 -18.15 -0.06
N TRP A 11 9.20 -19.35 0.50
CA TRP A 11 8.18 -20.27 -0.02
C TRP A 11 6.76 -19.73 0.15
N THR A 12 6.47 -19.09 1.27
CA THR A 12 5.19 -18.40 1.50
C THR A 12 4.97 -17.33 0.43
N ALA A 13 5.98 -16.49 0.17
CA ALA A 13 5.90 -15.48 -0.89
C ALA A 13 5.66 -16.11 -2.26
N ALA A 14 6.45 -17.14 -2.62
CA ALA A 14 6.36 -17.81 -3.90
C ALA A 14 4.97 -18.44 -4.12
N LEU A 15 4.44 -19.14 -3.13
CA LEU A 15 3.13 -19.79 -3.21
C LEU A 15 1.99 -18.79 -3.41
N PHE A 16 1.91 -17.77 -2.54
CA PHE A 16 0.84 -16.77 -2.62
C PHE A 16 0.95 -15.93 -3.90
N ILE A 17 2.16 -15.52 -4.28
CA ILE A 17 2.38 -14.78 -5.53
C ILE A 17 1.97 -15.63 -6.73
N ALA A 18 2.37 -16.91 -6.80
CA ALA A 18 2.01 -17.77 -7.92
C ALA A 18 0.48 -17.93 -8.03
N ALA A 19 -0.19 -18.27 -6.94
CA ALA A 19 -1.65 -18.43 -6.91
C ALA A 19 -2.38 -17.12 -7.26
N ALA A 20 -1.97 -15.99 -6.68
CA ALA A 20 -2.56 -14.70 -6.97
C ALA A 20 -2.26 -14.21 -8.40
N SER A 21 -1.10 -14.56 -8.98
CA SER A 21 -0.77 -14.22 -10.36
C SER A 21 -1.67 -14.97 -11.35
N ILE A 22 -1.93 -16.26 -11.10
CA ILE A 22 -2.88 -17.04 -11.91
C ILE A 22 -4.27 -16.40 -11.84
N LEU A 23 -4.71 -16.03 -10.64
CA LEU A 23 -6.02 -15.40 -10.44
C LEU A 23 -6.09 -14.01 -11.09
N LEU A 24 -5.03 -13.22 -11.00
CA LEU A 24 -4.92 -11.93 -11.66
C LEU A 24 -5.04 -12.10 -13.18
N LEU A 25 -4.25 -13.00 -13.77
CA LEU A 25 -4.30 -13.28 -15.21
C LEU A 25 -5.67 -13.75 -15.65
N TYR A 26 -6.31 -14.64 -14.88
CA TYR A 26 -7.67 -15.10 -15.16
C TYR A 26 -8.68 -13.93 -15.24
N ASN A 27 -8.56 -12.94 -14.36
CA ASN A 27 -9.45 -11.78 -14.34
C ASN A 27 -9.11 -10.73 -15.41
N THR A 28 -7.83 -10.50 -15.71
CA THR A 28 -7.40 -9.38 -16.55
C THR A 28 -7.11 -9.74 -17.99
N LEU A 29 -6.67 -10.97 -18.27
CA LEU A 29 -6.25 -11.38 -19.62
C LEU A 29 -7.38 -11.30 -20.65
N PRO A 30 -8.63 -11.77 -20.38
CA PRO A 30 -9.70 -11.68 -21.37
C PRO A 30 -10.00 -10.24 -21.79
N VAL A 31 -10.02 -9.31 -20.81
CA VAL A 31 -10.26 -7.89 -21.06
C VAL A 31 -9.07 -7.25 -21.79
N GLY A 32 -7.84 -7.60 -21.41
CA GLY A 32 -6.64 -7.12 -22.09
C GLY A 32 -6.57 -7.56 -23.56
N LEU A 33 -7.02 -8.78 -23.87
CA LEU A 33 -7.08 -9.29 -25.24
C LEU A 33 -8.24 -8.70 -26.06
N ALA A 34 -9.36 -8.38 -25.41
CA ALA A 34 -10.49 -7.73 -26.07
C ALA A 34 -10.23 -6.25 -26.39
N TYR A 35 -9.38 -5.59 -25.59
CA TYR A 35 -9.04 -4.16 -25.73
C TYR A 35 -7.52 -3.94 -25.65
N PRO A 36 -6.74 -4.42 -26.64
CA PRO A 36 -5.28 -4.44 -26.58
C PRO A 36 -4.64 -3.05 -26.59
N ARG A 37 -5.21 -2.06 -27.29
CA ARG A 37 -4.69 -0.68 -27.28
C ARG A 37 -4.94 -0.02 -25.93
N ALA A 38 -6.16 -0.13 -25.42
CA ALA A 38 -6.51 0.39 -24.09
C ALA A 38 -5.68 -0.29 -22.99
N GLY A 39 -5.57 -1.61 -23.04
CA GLY A 39 -4.79 -2.41 -22.09
C GLY A 39 -3.31 -2.06 -22.09
N THR A 40 -2.69 -1.97 -23.27
CA THR A 40 -1.28 -1.60 -23.38
C THR A 40 -1.05 -0.17 -22.88
N CYS A 41 -1.92 0.77 -23.25
CA CYS A 41 -1.86 2.15 -22.77
C CYS A 41 -1.97 2.22 -21.24
N ALA A 42 -2.93 1.50 -20.65
CA ALA A 42 -3.13 1.47 -19.20
C ALA A 42 -1.89 0.92 -18.49
N LEU A 43 -1.35 -0.20 -18.97
CA LEU A 43 -0.16 -0.80 -18.37
C LEU A 43 1.03 0.16 -18.42
N LEU A 44 1.27 0.81 -19.57
CA LEU A 44 2.37 1.75 -19.73
C LEU A 44 2.22 2.97 -18.82
N LEU A 45 1.06 3.62 -18.85
CA LEU A 45 0.81 4.84 -18.05
C LEU A 45 0.92 4.57 -16.56
N PHE A 46 0.28 3.52 -16.05
CA PHE A 46 0.35 3.21 -14.63
C PHE A 46 1.74 2.70 -14.21
N SER A 47 2.50 2.04 -15.08
CA SER A 47 3.89 1.65 -14.77
C SER A 47 4.82 2.86 -14.54
N LEU A 48 4.47 4.06 -15.04
CA LEU A 48 5.22 5.28 -14.74
C LEU A 48 5.24 5.63 -13.25
N PHE A 49 4.29 5.11 -12.44
CA PHE A 49 4.32 5.26 -10.99
C PHE A 49 5.54 4.63 -10.33
N ALA A 50 6.23 3.69 -10.97
CA ALA A 50 7.47 3.15 -10.43
C ALA A 50 8.61 4.18 -10.43
N LEU A 51 8.59 5.17 -11.33
CA LEU A 51 9.72 6.09 -11.54
C LEU A 51 10.03 6.97 -10.31
N PRO A 52 9.07 7.65 -9.65
CA PRO A 52 9.36 8.47 -8.48
C PRO A 52 9.91 7.66 -7.30
N PHE A 53 9.42 6.44 -7.10
CA PHE A 53 9.86 5.58 -5.99
C PHE A 53 11.19 4.89 -6.28
N TRP A 54 11.46 4.59 -7.55
CA TRP A 54 12.79 4.18 -7.98
C TRP A 54 13.82 5.31 -7.81
N TRP A 55 13.45 6.54 -8.13
CA TRP A 55 14.28 7.71 -7.87
C TRP A 55 14.49 7.92 -6.36
N LEU A 56 13.44 7.78 -5.54
CA LEU A 56 13.54 7.83 -4.08
C LEU A 56 14.52 6.76 -3.55
N ARG A 57 14.41 5.52 -4.02
CA ARG A 57 15.35 4.44 -3.68
C ARG A 57 16.79 4.85 -4.01
N ARG A 58 17.03 5.43 -5.19
CA ARG A 58 18.37 5.91 -5.56
C ARG A 58 18.87 7.02 -4.63
N ARG A 59 18.00 7.95 -4.24
CA ARG A 59 18.33 9.03 -3.29
C ARG A 59 18.61 8.54 -1.88
N LEU A 60 18.08 7.39 -1.49
CA LEU A 60 18.28 6.78 -0.18
C LEU A 60 19.35 5.69 -0.19
N ALA A 61 19.98 5.39 -1.32
CA ALA A 61 20.82 4.20 -1.52
C ALA A 61 21.91 4.02 -0.44
N GLU A 62 22.56 5.09 0.01
CA GLU A 62 23.60 5.06 1.06
C GLU A 62 23.06 4.64 2.45
N HIS A 63 21.76 4.78 2.68
CA HIS A 63 21.07 4.44 3.92
C HIS A 63 20.37 3.06 3.87
N LEU A 64 20.28 2.42 2.70
CA LEU A 64 19.55 1.16 2.53
C LEU A 64 20.49 -0.02 2.63
N SER A 65 20.08 -1.05 3.36
CA SER A 65 20.78 -2.35 3.41
C SER A 65 20.01 -3.44 2.66
N VAL A 66 18.74 -3.19 2.33
CA VAL A 66 17.87 -4.16 1.66
C VAL A 66 18.21 -4.35 0.18
N PRO A 67 18.34 -5.59 -0.31
CA PRO A 67 18.66 -5.85 -1.71
C PRO A 67 17.47 -5.53 -2.63
N GLY A 68 17.75 -5.12 -3.87
CA GLY A 68 16.71 -4.83 -4.87
C GLY A 68 15.76 -6.00 -5.15
N ALA A 69 16.22 -7.25 -4.98
CA ALA A 69 15.37 -8.43 -5.12
C ALA A 69 14.25 -8.48 -4.07
N ALA A 70 14.48 -8.02 -2.83
CA ALA A 70 13.43 -7.95 -1.81
C ALA A 70 12.38 -6.89 -2.19
N LEU A 71 12.82 -5.78 -2.78
CA LEU A 71 11.92 -4.74 -3.32
C LEU A 71 11.05 -5.29 -4.46
N ALA A 72 11.62 -6.13 -5.34
CA ALA A 72 10.87 -6.79 -6.39
C ALA A 72 9.82 -7.76 -5.82
N VAL A 73 10.17 -8.56 -4.81
CA VAL A 73 9.21 -9.48 -4.16
C VAL A 73 8.03 -8.73 -3.56
N VAL A 74 8.28 -7.67 -2.77
CA VAL A 74 7.17 -6.91 -2.16
C VAL A 74 6.37 -6.13 -3.20
N ALA A 75 6.98 -5.64 -4.28
CA ALA A 75 6.27 -5.03 -5.39
C ALA A 75 5.35 -6.04 -6.10
N VAL A 76 5.84 -7.26 -6.38
CA VAL A 76 5.03 -8.31 -6.98
C VAL A 76 3.92 -8.77 -6.02
N TRP A 77 4.19 -8.85 -4.72
CA TRP A 77 3.14 -9.09 -3.72
C TRP A 77 2.04 -8.03 -3.77
N GLY A 78 2.44 -6.76 -3.84
CA GLY A 78 1.52 -5.64 -4.01
C GLY A 78 0.67 -5.78 -5.26
N ALA A 79 1.32 -6.05 -6.39
CA ALA A 79 0.69 -6.17 -7.71
C ALA A 79 -0.26 -7.37 -7.86
N THR A 80 0.00 -8.45 -7.12
CA THR A 80 -0.74 -9.72 -7.27
C THR A 80 -1.58 -10.02 -6.04
N VAL A 81 -0.94 -10.48 -4.96
CA VAL A 81 -1.60 -10.93 -3.73
C VAL A 81 -2.48 -9.83 -3.15
N ALA A 82 -1.93 -8.63 -2.95
CA ALA A 82 -2.67 -7.55 -2.32
C ALA A 82 -3.87 -7.12 -3.18
N VAL A 83 -3.71 -6.92 -4.49
CA VAL A 83 -4.85 -6.56 -5.36
C VAL A 83 -5.92 -7.65 -5.39
N MET A 84 -5.53 -8.92 -5.59
CA MET A 84 -6.50 -10.01 -5.68
C MET A 84 -7.22 -10.24 -4.35
N THR A 85 -6.51 -10.31 -3.23
CA THR A 85 -7.15 -10.43 -1.92
C THR A 85 -8.05 -9.24 -1.61
N SER A 86 -7.68 -8.03 -2.06
CA SER A 86 -8.51 -6.84 -1.87
C SER A 86 -9.77 -6.87 -2.71
N LEU A 87 -9.70 -7.36 -3.95
CA LEU A 87 -10.88 -7.53 -4.81
C LEU A 87 -11.91 -8.46 -4.15
N TYR A 88 -11.50 -9.66 -3.75
CA TYR A 88 -12.43 -10.63 -3.15
C TYR A 88 -12.80 -10.27 -1.71
N GLY A 89 -11.82 -9.84 -0.91
CA GLY A 89 -12.01 -9.48 0.49
C GLY A 89 -12.92 -8.27 0.66
N SER A 90 -12.76 -7.23 -0.15
CA SER A 90 -13.65 -6.05 -0.10
C SER A 90 -15.08 -6.41 -0.51
N ASN A 91 -15.24 -7.31 -1.49
CA ASN A 91 -16.56 -7.83 -1.87
C ASN A 91 -17.21 -8.65 -0.75
N ALA A 92 -16.43 -9.46 -0.02
CA ALA A 92 -16.90 -10.21 1.13
C ALA A 92 -17.34 -9.28 2.28
N VAL A 93 -16.53 -8.27 2.60
CA VAL A 93 -16.90 -7.25 3.59
C VAL A 93 -18.16 -6.50 3.18
N ARG A 94 -18.29 -6.12 1.89
CA ARG A 94 -19.52 -5.53 1.37
C ARG A 94 -20.74 -6.42 1.60
N GLY A 95 -20.60 -7.73 1.40
CA GLY A 95 -21.65 -8.71 1.67
C GLY A 95 -22.09 -8.71 3.14
N LEU A 96 -21.13 -8.73 4.07
CA LEU A 96 -21.42 -8.64 5.51
C LEU A 96 -22.12 -7.33 5.89
N LEU A 97 -21.64 -6.21 5.34
CA LEU A 97 -22.27 -4.91 5.55
C LEU A 97 -23.70 -4.88 4.96
N ALA A 98 -23.93 -5.52 3.83
CA ALA A 98 -25.24 -5.60 3.21
C ALA A 98 -26.21 -6.43 4.04
N THR A 99 -25.74 -7.51 4.69
CA THR A 99 -26.53 -8.27 5.65
C THR A 99 -26.89 -7.44 6.88
N ALA A 100 -25.96 -6.62 7.38
CA ALA A 100 -26.17 -5.84 8.60
C ALA A 100 -27.03 -4.58 8.39
N GLY A 101 -26.89 -3.89 7.26
CA GLY A 101 -27.49 -2.56 7.04
C GLY A 101 -28.15 -2.36 5.66
N GLY A 102 -28.25 -3.42 4.86
CA GLY A 102 -28.85 -3.39 3.53
C GLY A 102 -27.88 -2.98 2.40
N PRO A 103 -28.23 -3.27 1.12
CA PRO A 103 -27.33 -3.06 -0.02
C PRO A 103 -26.92 -1.60 -0.25
N ALA A 104 -27.82 -0.65 -0.02
CA ALA A 104 -27.55 0.77 -0.23
C ALA A 104 -26.49 1.29 0.74
N TRP A 105 -26.63 0.95 2.03
CA TRP A 105 -25.66 1.30 3.06
C TRP A 105 -24.30 0.64 2.79
N ALA A 106 -24.30 -0.64 2.43
CA ALA A 106 -23.08 -1.36 2.07
C ALA A 106 -22.37 -0.76 0.86
N GLY A 107 -23.11 -0.37 -0.18
CA GLY A 107 -22.56 0.31 -1.36
C GLY A 107 -21.89 1.64 -1.02
N GLN A 108 -22.44 2.37 -0.05
CA GLN A 108 -21.87 3.66 0.38
C GLN A 108 -20.64 3.49 1.29
N TRP A 109 -20.68 2.56 2.24
CA TRP A 109 -19.68 2.48 3.31
C TRP A 109 -18.60 1.42 3.09
N SER A 110 -18.84 0.39 2.27
CA SER A 110 -17.81 -0.62 1.98
C SER A 110 -16.55 -0.04 1.33
N PRO A 111 -16.63 0.92 0.39
CA PRO A 111 -15.42 1.55 -0.16
C PRO A 111 -14.65 2.39 0.87
N VAL A 112 -15.33 2.90 1.89
CA VAL A 112 -14.75 3.79 2.91
C VAL A 112 -14.17 2.99 4.09
N LEU A 113 -14.84 1.93 4.51
CA LEU A 113 -14.48 1.17 5.71
C LEU A 113 -13.88 -0.20 5.38
N GLY A 114 -14.51 -0.93 4.46
CA GLY A 114 -14.12 -2.31 4.14
C GLY A 114 -12.85 -2.38 3.32
N ALA A 115 -12.82 -1.66 2.19
CA ALA A 115 -11.68 -1.69 1.27
C ALA A 115 -10.36 -1.27 1.94
N PRO A 116 -10.29 -0.14 2.67
CA PRO A 116 -9.05 0.26 3.35
C PRO A 116 -8.52 -0.77 4.35
N VAL A 117 -9.41 -1.41 5.12
CA VAL A 117 -8.98 -2.43 6.09
C VAL A 117 -8.33 -3.62 5.37
N VAL A 118 -8.99 -4.16 4.34
CA VAL A 118 -8.47 -5.33 3.63
C VAL A 118 -7.18 -4.97 2.90
N GLU A 119 -7.17 -3.86 2.16
CA GLU A 119 -6.04 -3.44 1.35
C GLU A 119 -4.79 -3.18 2.18
N GLU A 120 -4.90 -2.37 3.24
CA GLU A 120 -3.74 -2.00 4.04
C GLU A 120 -3.20 -3.17 4.87
N VAL A 121 -4.07 -4.07 5.36
CA VAL A 121 -3.64 -5.27 6.09
C VAL A 121 -2.87 -6.22 5.19
N VAL A 122 -3.35 -6.50 3.98
CA VAL A 122 -2.68 -7.44 3.07
C VAL A 122 -1.37 -6.86 2.53
N LYS A 123 -1.31 -5.54 2.29
CA LYS A 123 -0.04 -4.86 1.97
C LYS A 123 0.93 -4.89 3.14
N ALA A 124 0.47 -4.65 4.37
CA ALA A 124 1.29 -4.77 5.57
C ALA A 124 1.88 -6.18 5.72
N ALA A 125 1.08 -7.22 5.45
CA ALA A 125 1.55 -8.61 5.45
C ALA A 125 2.67 -8.83 4.43
N GLY A 126 2.57 -8.25 3.23
CA GLY A 126 3.63 -8.26 2.23
C GLY A 126 4.92 -7.61 2.69
N VAL A 127 4.82 -6.48 3.41
CA VAL A 127 5.99 -5.80 3.99
C VAL A 127 6.61 -6.61 5.12
N VAL A 128 5.80 -7.21 6.01
CA VAL A 128 6.28 -8.13 7.06
C VAL A 128 7.02 -9.30 6.42
N LEU A 129 6.48 -9.87 5.35
CA LEU A 129 7.09 -10.97 4.62
C LEU A 129 8.42 -10.54 3.99
N GLY A 130 8.46 -9.37 3.35
CA GLY A 130 9.68 -8.77 2.82
C GLY A 130 10.75 -8.60 3.91
N VAL A 131 10.38 -8.01 5.04
CA VAL A 131 11.26 -7.86 6.22
C VAL A 131 11.72 -9.22 6.75
N ALA A 132 10.86 -10.23 6.79
CA ALA A 132 11.21 -11.58 7.24
C ALA A 132 12.22 -12.26 6.30
N ILE A 133 12.09 -12.07 4.98
CA ILE A 133 13.02 -12.62 3.97
C ILE A 133 14.43 -12.03 4.12
N VAL A 134 14.54 -10.76 4.51
CA VAL A 134 15.84 -10.05 4.65
C VAL A 134 16.10 -9.60 6.09
N TRP A 135 15.59 -10.36 7.05
CA TRP A 135 15.59 -10.00 8.48
C TRP A 135 16.99 -9.68 9.01
N ASP A 136 17.98 -10.46 8.58
CA ASP A 136 19.40 -10.32 8.88
C ASP A 136 20.02 -9.03 8.32
N ARG A 137 19.39 -8.42 7.32
CA ARG A 137 19.87 -7.22 6.62
C ARG A 137 19.19 -5.95 7.07
N VAL A 138 17.97 -5.97 7.61
CA VAL A 138 17.27 -4.75 8.02
C VAL A 138 18.11 -4.02 9.09
N ARG A 139 18.44 -2.74 8.83
CA ARG A 139 19.27 -1.91 9.73
C ARG A 139 18.51 -0.72 10.27
N GLY A 140 17.52 -0.20 9.54
CA GLY A 140 16.82 1.01 9.97
C GLY A 140 15.41 1.15 9.41
N VAL A 141 14.78 2.27 9.77
CA VAL A 141 13.40 2.60 9.37
C VAL A 141 13.31 2.84 7.86
N LEU A 142 14.36 3.36 7.23
CA LEU A 142 14.40 3.63 5.79
C LEU A 142 14.30 2.36 4.93
N ASP A 143 14.80 1.21 5.42
CA ASP A 143 14.61 -0.08 4.76
C ASP A 143 13.12 -0.43 4.66
N GLY A 144 12.38 -0.23 5.76
CA GLY A 144 10.94 -0.43 5.83
C GLY A 144 10.15 0.54 4.97
N VAL A 145 10.55 1.82 4.93
CA VAL A 145 9.94 2.84 4.05
C VAL A 145 10.02 2.39 2.60
N VAL A 146 11.18 1.93 2.13
CA VAL A 146 11.36 1.54 0.72
C VAL A 146 10.69 0.20 0.41
N LEU A 147 10.73 -0.80 1.31
CA LEU A 147 9.96 -2.04 1.16
C LEU A 147 8.46 -1.75 1.06
N GLY A 148 7.95 -0.90 1.97
CA GLY A 148 6.55 -0.48 1.99
C GLY A 148 6.15 0.27 0.72
N ALA A 149 6.95 1.25 0.31
CA ALA A 149 6.72 2.03 -0.90
C ALA A 149 6.61 1.13 -2.14
N PHE A 150 7.55 0.20 -2.33
CA PHE A 150 7.54 -0.70 -3.49
C PHE A 150 6.34 -1.65 -3.48
N CYS A 151 5.92 -2.13 -2.31
CA CYS A 151 4.67 -2.89 -2.18
C CYS A 151 3.45 -2.09 -2.62
N GLY A 152 3.32 -0.85 -2.13
CA GLY A 152 2.22 0.02 -2.52
C GLY A 152 2.26 0.45 -4.00
N VAL A 153 3.46 0.62 -4.59
CA VAL A 153 3.62 0.88 -6.04
C VAL A 153 3.07 -0.28 -6.87
N GLY A 154 3.43 -1.52 -6.52
CA GLY A 154 2.93 -2.69 -7.23
C GLY A 154 1.40 -2.76 -7.19
N PHE A 155 0.82 -2.54 -6.01
CA PHE A 155 -0.64 -2.48 -5.84
C PHE A 155 -1.26 -1.40 -6.73
N GLN A 156 -0.73 -0.17 -6.67
CA GLN A 156 -1.25 0.98 -7.39
C GLN A 156 -1.21 0.80 -8.92
N ILE A 157 -0.17 0.14 -9.45
CA ILE A 157 -0.05 -0.13 -10.89
C ILE A 157 -1.21 -1.01 -11.36
N VAL A 158 -1.41 -2.14 -10.70
CA VAL A 158 -2.40 -3.13 -11.13
C VAL A 158 -3.83 -2.68 -10.81
N GLU A 159 -4.04 -2.01 -9.68
CA GLU A 159 -5.34 -1.43 -9.35
C GLU A 159 -5.71 -0.32 -10.34
N GLY A 160 -4.79 0.58 -10.66
CA GLY A 160 -4.98 1.61 -11.69
C GLY A 160 -5.33 1.04 -13.05
N TYR A 161 -4.61 -0.02 -13.48
CA TYR A 161 -4.93 -0.78 -14.68
C TYR A 161 -6.36 -1.33 -14.64
N ALA A 162 -6.74 -2.00 -13.54
CA ALA A 162 -8.07 -2.59 -13.40
C ALA A 162 -9.19 -1.52 -13.48
N PHE A 163 -9.00 -0.35 -12.88
CA PHE A 163 -9.94 0.78 -12.99
C PHE A 163 -10.03 1.33 -14.41
N ALA A 164 -8.89 1.48 -15.10
CA ALA A 164 -8.88 1.96 -16.48
C ALA A 164 -9.62 1.00 -17.41
N MET A 165 -9.33 -0.31 -17.30
CA MET A 165 -9.99 -1.33 -18.12
C MET A 165 -11.47 -1.47 -17.78
N SER A 166 -11.84 -1.39 -16.50
CA SER A 166 -13.24 -1.38 -16.09
C SER A 166 -13.98 -0.19 -16.71
N SER A 167 -13.39 1.00 -16.69
CA SER A 167 -13.96 2.20 -17.32
C SER A 167 -14.17 2.00 -18.82
N THR A 168 -13.20 1.42 -19.54
CA THR A 168 -13.32 1.12 -20.97
C THR A 168 -14.49 0.18 -21.27
N VAL A 169 -14.60 -0.92 -20.50
CA VAL A 169 -15.66 -1.92 -20.68
C VAL A 169 -17.04 -1.35 -20.36
N LEU A 170 -17.17 -0.68 -19.21
CA LEU A 170 -18.47 -0.21 -18.69
C LEU A 170 -19.07 0.92 -19.51
N ASN A 171 -18.21 1.79 -20.07
CA ASN A 171 -18.65 2.86 -20.97
C ASN A 171 -18.83 2.37 -22.41
N ARG A 172 -18.60 1.08 -22.71
CA ARG A 172 -18.65 0.51 -24.06
C ARG A 172 -17.83 1.33 -25.07
N ALA A 173 -16.68 1.84 -24.64
CA ALA A 173 -15.90 2.82 -25.39
C ALA A 173 -15.20 2.23 -26.63
N GLY A 174 -15.14 0.90 -26.75
CA GLY A 174 -14.30 0.23 -27.75
C GLY A 174 -12.83 0.20 -27.35
N ASP A 175 -11.95 -0.29 -28.24
CA ASP A 175 -10.51 -0.36 -28.01
C ASP A 175 -9.81 0.99 -28.28
N VAL A 176 -10.13 1.96 -27.42
CA VAL A 176 -9.65 3.34 -27.48
C VAL A 176 -8.99 3.75 -26.16
N VAL A 177 -8.16 4.79 -26.19
CA VAL A 177 -7.28 5.15 -25.05
C VAL A 177 -7.85 6.25 -24.17
N GLU A 178 -8.87 6.97 -24.62
CA GLU A 178 -9.44 8.15 -23.96
C GLU A 178 -9.97 7.83 -22.55
N PRO A 179 -10.74 6.74 -22.31
CA PRO A 179 -11.18 6.37 -20.96
C PRO A 179 -9.99 6.05 -20.05
N VAL A 180 -8.95 5.42 -20.60
CA VAL A 180 -7.72 5.05 -19.87
C VAL A 180 -6.98 6.31 -19.44
N VAL A 181 -6.79 7.26 -20.37
CA VAL A 181 -6.12 8.54 -20.08
C VAL A 181 -6.91 9.35 -19.04
N ALA A 182 -8.24 9.40 -19.15
CA ALA A 182 -9.09 10.07 -18.17
C ALA A 182 -8.93 9.47 -16.77
N VAL A 183 -8.95 8.13 -16.66
CA VAL A 183 -8.72 7.43 -15.39
C VAL A 183 -7.31 7.69 -14.87
N PHE A 184 -6.29 7.67 -15.73
CA PHE A 184 -4.91 7.96 -15.34
C PHE A 184 -4.73 9.40 -14.84
N VAL A 185 -5.35 10.40 -15.46
CA VAL A 185 -5.28 11.79 -14.97
C VAL A 185 -5.92 11.92 -13.58
N VAL A 186 -7.12 11.37 -13.41
CA VAL A 186 -7.84 11.49 -12.13
C VAL A 186 -7.22 10.63 -11.04
N ARG A 187 -7.06 9.31 -11.28
CA ARG A 187 -6.55 8.37 -10.27
C ARG A 187 -5.04 8.39 -10.16
N GLY A 188 -4.35 8.58 -11.27
CA GLY A 188 -2.90 8.59 -11.29
C GLY A 188 -2.33 9.95 -10.89
N VAL A 189 -2.61 10.99 -11.66
CA VAL A 189 -1.96 12.29 -11.44
C VAL A 189 -2.55 13.02 -10.25
N LEU A 190 -3.87 13.19 -10.20
CA LEU A 190 -4.52 13.97 -9.14
C LEU A 190 -4.65 13.21 -7.81
N ALA A 191 -4.63 11.88 -7.83
CA ALA A 191 -4.83 11.04 -6.64
C ALA A 191 -3.62 10.19 -6.29
N GLY A 192 -2.83 9.78 -7.28
CA GLY A 192 -1.84 8.72 -7.13
C GLY A 192 -0.55 9.15 -6.44
N LEU A 193 -0.19 10.43 -6.50
CA LEU A 193 1.04 10.98 -5.88
C LEU A 193 1.07 10.87 -4.34
N TRP A 194 -0.08 10.68 -3.70
CA TRP A 194 -0.24 10.56 -2.24
C TRP A 194 -1.12 9.38 -1.84
N SER A 195 -0.94 8.26 -2.55
CA SER A 195 -1.80 7.06 -2.45
C SER A 195 -1.09 5.85 -1.81
N HIS A 196 -1.38 4.64 -2.28
CA HIS A 196 -1.00 3.38 -1.66
C HIS A 196 0.50 3.24 -1.39
N ALA A 197 1.38 3.76 -2.25
CA ALA A 197 2.82 3.72 -2.03
C ALA A 197 3.25 4.53 -0.79
N VAL A 198 2.67 5.72 -0.59
CA VAL A 198 2.95 6.57 0.59
C VAL A 198 2.37 5.93 1.85
N PHE A 199 1.12 5.48 1.80
CA PHE A 199 0.46 4.77 2.90
C PHE A 199 1.28 3.55 3.36
N THR A 200 1.65 2.70 2.41
CA THR A 200 2.37 1.45 2.73
C THR A 200 3.81 1.75 3.19
N ALA A 201 4.41 2.87 2.75
CA ALA A 201 5.70 3.33 3.29
C ALA A 201 5.63 3.70 4.78
N ILE A 202 4.53 4.33 5.24
CA ILE A 202 4.30 4.63 6.67
C ILE A 202 4.18 3.33 7.46
N VAL A 203 3.40 2.36 6.95
CA VAL A 203 3.27 1.05 7.60
C VAL A 203 4.63 0.34 7.66
N GLY A 204 5.36 0.32 6.54
CA GLY A 204 6.68 -0.30 6.46
C GLY A 204 7.71 0.34 7.39
N ALA A 205 7.68 1.66 7.57
CA ALA A 205 8.49 2.34 8.57
C ALA A 205 8.23 1.81 9.99
N GLY A 206 6.96 1.65 10.37
CA GLY A 206 6.57 1.09 11.67
C GLY A 206 7.03 -0.36 11.83
N ILE A 207 6.88 -1.19 10.79
CA ILE A 207 7.32 -2.60 10.79
C ILE A 207 8.84 -2.69 10.97
N ALA A 208 9.62 -1.92 10.21
CA ALA A 208 11.08 -1.92 10.34
C ALA A 208 11.54 -1.36 11.70
N TYR A 209 10.85 -0.36 12.22
CA TYR A 209 11.09 0.14 13.59
C TYR A 209 10.86 -0.97 14.63
N ALA A 210 9.79 -1.76 14.50
CA ALA A 210 9.54 -2.90 15.38
C ALA A 210 10.61 -3.99 15.24
N ALA A 211 11.00 -4.32 14.00
CA ALA A 211 12.00 -5.34 13.70
C ALA A 211 13.40 -5.01 14.26
N THR A 212 13.78 -3.73 14.21
CA THR A 212 15.10 -3.27 14.66
C THR A 212 15.17 -3.03 16.17
N ARG A 213 14.13 -2.46 16.79
CA ARG A 213 14.16 -2.11 18.22
C ARG A 213 13.77 -3.26 19.14
N LYS A 214 12.92 -4.19 18.68
CA LYS A 214 12.51 -5.41 19.43
C LYS A 214 11.96 -5.15 20.84
N THR A 215 11.23 -4.05 21.02
CA THR A 215 10.56 -3.72 22.29
C THR A 215 9.04 -3.84 22.16
N ARG A 216 8.34 -4.00 23.30
CA ARG A 216 6.86 -3.95 23.30
C ARG A 216 6.33 -2.63 22.73
N ARG A 217 7.01 -1.51 23.04
CA ARG A 217 6.66 -0.18 22.53
C ARG A 217 6.79 -0.11 21.01
N SER A 218 7.84 -0.69 20.43
CA SER A 218 8.02 -0.67 18.98
C SER A 218 6.97 -1.52 18.24
N GLY A 219 6.48 -2.59 18.86
CA GLY A 219 5.31 -3.33 18.35
C GLY A 219 4.05 -2.46 18.29
N TRP A 220 3.77 -1.67 19.32
CA TRP A 220 2.65 -0.71 19.29
C TRP A 220 2.81 0.38 18.24
N VAL A 221 4.05 0.83 17.95
CA VAL A 221 4.30 1.78 16.86
C VAL A 221 3.94 1.17 15.50
N ALA A 222 4.28 -0.10 15.26
CA ALA A 222 3.88 -0.80 14.03
C ALA A 222 2.36 -0.98 13.92
N ALA A 223 1.68 -1.32 15.02
CA ALA A 223 0.23 -1.43 15.03
C ALA A 223 -0.44 -0.05 14.79
N ALA A 224 0.08 1.00 15.43
CA ALA A 224 -0.42 2.36 15.27
C ALA A 224 -0.20 2.89 13.85
N SER A 225 0.92 2.57 13.19
CA SER A 225 1.14 2.96 11.81
C SER A 225 0.13 2.31 10.86
N LEU A 226 -0.20 1.03 11.05
CA LEU A 226 -1.23 0.33 10.28
C LEU A 226 -2.61 0.94 10.52
N VAL A 227 -3.04 1.09 11.77
CA VAL A 227 -4.36 1.67 12.10
C VAL A 227 -4.47 3.11 11.59
N GLY A 228 -3.42 3.91 11.76
CA GLY A 228 -3.38 5.29 11.25
C GLY A 228 -3.50 5.35 9.73
N VAL A 229 -2.84 4.45 9.01
CA VAL A 229 -2.92 4.37 7.54
C VAL A 229 -4.30 3.90 7.08
N ILE A 230 -4.91 2.93 7.76
CA ILE A 230 -6.31 2.53 7.49
C ILE A 230 -7.24 3.74 7.63
N ALA A 231 -7.06 4.56 8.68
CA ALA A 231 -7.86 5.76 8.87
C ALA A 231 -7.61 6.83 7.80
N LEU A 232 -6.34 7.07 7.41
CA LEU A 232 -5.99 7.98 6.32
C LEU A 232 -6.59 7.52 4.99
N HIS A 233 -6.59 6.22 4.72
CA HIS A 233 -7.16 5.66 3.50
C HIS A 233 -8.70 5.69 3.54
N ALA A 234 -9.33 5.43 4.68
CA ALA A 234 -10.76 5.65 4.85
C ALA A 234 -11.15 7.12 4.60
N LEU A 235 -10.37 8.07 5.15
CA LEU A 235 -10.56 9.50 4.91
C LEU A 235 -10.40 9.85 3.42
N TRP A 236 -9.41 9.25 2.76
CA TRP A 236 -9.20 9.38 1.33
C TRP A 236 -10.43 8.96 0.52
N ASN A 237 -10.97 7.77 0.82
CA ASN A 237 -12.16 7.22 0.15
C ASN A 237 -13.48 7.89 0.56
N SER A 238 -13.48 8.65 1.65
CA SER A 238 -14.69 9.32 2.15
C SER A 238 -15.29 10.28 1.11
N PRO A 239 -16.63 10.45 1.08
CA PRO A 239 -17.28 11.41 0.19
C PRO A 239 -17.04 12.88 0.60
N LEU A 240 -16.36 13.12 1.73
CA LEU A 240 -16.12 14.46 2.28
C LEU A 240 -15.37 15.34 1.26
N GLY A 241 -15.89 16.54 0.98
CA GLY A 241 -15.26 17.48 0.05
C GLY A 241 -15.24 17.02 -1.42
N ARG A 242 -16.03 15.99 -1.79
CA ARG A 242 -16.12 15.49 -3.18
C ARG A 242 -16.68 16.54 -4.15
N ASP A 243 -17.56 17.40 -3.67
CA ASP A 243 -18.15 18.53 -4.39
C ASP A 243 -17.30 19.81 -4.28
N GLY A 244 -16.15 19.74 -3.61
CA GLY A 244 -15.29 20.89 -3.35
C GLY A 244 -15.93 21.97 -2.47
N PHE A 245 -16.93 21.60 -1.64
CA PHE A 245 -17.66 22.54 -0.79
C PHE A 245 -18.34 23.68 -1.57
N GLY A 246 -18.72 23.43 -2.83
CA GLY A 246 -19.33 24.42 -3.70
C GLY A 246 -18.36 25.40 -4.39
N LEU A 247 -17.05 25.27 -4.16
CA LEU A 247 -16.02 26.16 -4.74
C LEU A 247 -15.52 25.69 -6.13
N GLY A 248 -16.27 24.80 -6.78
CA GLY A 248 -15.91 24.25 -8.10
C GLY A 248 -14.60 23.47 -8.10
N ALA A 249 -13.86 23.54 -9.21
CA ALA A 249 -12.63 22.76 -9.40
C ALA A 249 -11.55 23.08 -8.35
N VAL A 250 -11.42 24.35 -7.93
CA VAL A 250 -10.46 24.77 -6.90
C VAL A 250 -10.79 24.11 -5.56
N GLY A 251 -12.07 24.06 -5.18
CA GLY A 251 -12.52 23.37 -3.98
C GLY A 251 -12.22 21.87 -3.99
N VAL A 252 -12.43 21.22 -5.13
CA VAL A 252 -12.13 19.78 -5.29
C VAL A 252 -10.63 19.53 -5.15
N LEU A 253 -9.79 20.35 -5.79
CA LEU A 253 -8.34 20.25 -5.66
C LEU A 253 -7.87 20.49 -4.22
N ALA A 254 -8.44 21.48 -3.53
CA ALA A 254 -8.14 21.75 -2.12
C ALA A 254 -8.54 20.58 -1.22
N ALA A 255 -9.72 19.98 -1.43
CA ALA A 255 -10.17 18.81 -0.67
C ALA A 255 -9.28 17.58 -0.90
N VAL A 256 -8.89 17.35 -2.17
CA VAL A 256 -7.93 16.29 -2.54
C VAL A 256 -6.58 16.51 -1.86
N ALA A 257 -6.03 17.73 -1.90
CA ALA A 257 -4.77 18.06 -1.25
C ALA A 257 -4.87 17.91 0.28
N ALA A 258 -5.95 18.39 0.90
CA ALA A 258 -6.16 18.30 2.34
C ALA A 258 -6.20 16.84 2.84
N LYS A 259 -6.74 15.91 2.04
CA LYS A 259 -6.75 14.48 2.36
C LYS A 259 -5.41 13.80 2.12
N GLY A 260 -4.70 14.17 1.04
CA GLY A 260 -3.47 13.50 0.62
C GLY A 260 -2.20 13.99 1.33
N LEU A 261 -2.08 15.31 1.54
CA LEU A 261 -0.88 15.94 2.11
C LEU A 261 -0.46 15.37 3.47
N PRO A 262 -1.37 15.07 4.43
CA PRO A 262 -0.97 14.52 5.72
C PRO A 262 -0.09 13.27 5.61
N ALA A 263 -0.42 12.33 4.72
CA ALA A 263 0.36 11.11 4.55
C ALA A 263 1.76 11.40 3.98
N VAL A 264 1.86 12.30 3.00
CA VAL A 264 3.15 12.72 2.43
C VAL A 264 4.01 13.40 3.49
N LEU A 265 3.42 14.31 4.27
CA LEU A 265 4.13 15.00 5.36
C LEU A 265 4.64 14.01 6.41
N ILE A 266 3.85 12.99 6.76
CA ILE A 266 4.28 11.93 7.68
C ILE A 266 5.48 11.17 7.09
N VAL A 267 5.43 10.73 5.83
CA VAL A 267 6.55 10.01 5.20
C VAL A 267 7.80 10.89 5.11
N VAL A 268 7.66 12.15 4.71
CA VAL A 268 8.78 13.10 4.66
C VAL A 268 9.38 13.30 6.05
N TRP A 269 8.53 13.44 7.07
CA TRP A 269 8.99 13.55 8.46
C TRP A 269 9.74 12.29 8.91
N ILE A 270 9.21 11.09 8.64
CA ILE A 270 9.87 9.80 8.95
C ILE A 270 11.24 9.74 8.27
N ILE A 271 11.31 10.07 6.97
CA ILE A 271 12.57 10.03 6.21
C ILE A 271 13.59 11.00 6.83
N ARG A 272 13.19 12.24 7.11
CA ARG A 272 14.08 13.24 7.71
C ARG A 272 14.51 12.85 9.13
N TRP A 273 13.61 12.26 9.91
CA TRP A 273 13.90 11.76 11.24
C TRP A 273 14.92 10.61 11.16
N ALA A 274 14.71 9.62 10.30
CA ALA A 274 15.62 8.48 10.16
C ALA A 274 17.02 8.93 9.70
N LYS A 275 17.11 9.82 8.69
CA LYS A 275 18.40 10.38 8.24
C LYS A 275 19.17 11.15 9.32
N ARG A 276 18.49 11.67 10.34
CA ARG A 276 19.11 12.41 11.45
C ARG A 276 19.52 11.52 12.63
N ASN A 277 18.82 10.39 12.81
CA ASN A 277 18.92 9.57 14.03
C ASN A 277 19.51 8.17 13.78
N GLU A 278 19.63 7.74 12.52
CA GLU A 278 20.15 6.43 12.16
C GLU A 278 21.39 6.59 11.28
N ALA A 279 22.45 5.86 11.61
CA ALA A 279 23.68 5.87 10.82
C ALA A 279 23.42 5.27 9.42
N PRO A 280 24.06 5.79 8.36
CA PRO A 280 23.95 5.21 7.04
C PRO A 280 24.35 3.73 7.03
N ALA A 281 23.62 2.89 6.30
CA ALA A 281 23.92 1.47 6.18
C ALA A 281 25.35 1.23 5.67
N ALA A 282 25.82 2.06 4.72
CA ALA A 282 27.18 2.00 4.21
C ALA A 282 28.25 2.22 5.31
N ALA A 283 27.99 3.12 6.26
CA ALA A 283 28.92 3.38 7.36
C ALA A 283 28.99 2.19 8.34
N LEU A 284 27.86 1.53 8.60
CA LEU A 284 27.81 0.33 9.44
C LEU A 284 28.55 -0.85 8.80
N SER A 285 28.41 -1.03 7.49
CA SER A 285 29.14 -2.05 6.73
C SER A 285 30.64 -1.78 6.70
N GLY A 286 31.06 -0.55 6.40
CA GLY A 286 32.49 -0.19 6.37
C GLY A 286 33.17 -0.31 7.73
N ALA A 287 32.47 0.04 8.82
CA ALA A 287 32.99 -0.17 10.17
C ALA A 287 33.20 -1.68 10.46
N ALA A 288 32.23 -2.52 10.11
CA ALA A 288 32.34 -3.97 10.31
C ALA A 288 33.50 -4.61 9.51
N GLU A 289 33.71 -4.16 8.26
CA GLU A 289 34.84 -4.58 7.45
C GLU A 289 36.18 -4.12 8.03
N GLY A 290 36.27 -2.86 8.48
CA GLY A 290 37.47 -2.33 9.14
C GLY A 290 37.84 -3.07 10.42
N PHE A 291 36.86 -3.40 11.27
CA PHE A 291 37.09 -4.24 12.45
C PHE A 291 37.57 -5.65 12.09
N ALA A 292 37.01 -6.26 11.04
CA ALA A 292 37.42 -7.58 10.59
C ALA A 292 38.86 -7.58 10.03
N ASP A 293 39.26 -6.52 9.31
CA ASP A 293 40.62 -6.38 8.78
C ASP A 293 41.64 -6.11 9.89
N GLU A 294 41.26 -5.31 10.90
CA GLU A 294 42.10 -5.05 12.07
C GLU A 294 42.30 -6.30 12.94
N GLU A 295 41.27 -7.13 13.13
CA GLU A 295 41.44 -8.45 13.78
C GLU A 295 42.32 -9.39 12.96
N ARG A 296 42.21 -9.37 11.63
CA ARG A 296 43.02 -10.21 10.73
C ARG A 296 44.49 -9.76 10.68
N GLY A 297 44.75 -8.47 10.87
CA GLY A 297 46.08 -7.86 10.90
C GLY A 297 46.79 -7.94 12.26
N ARG A 298 46.13 -8.39 13.34
CA ARG A 298 46.78 -8.60 14.64
C ARG A 298 47.77 -9.79 14.56
N PRO A 299 49.06 -9.59 14.88
CA PRO A 299 50.00 -10.70 14.96
C PRO A 299 49.55 -11.72 15.99
N GLN A 300 49.42 -13.00 15.59
CA GLN A 300 49.09 -14.12 16.48
C GLN A 300 50.10 -14.33 17.62
N ALA A 301 51.19 -13.56 17.67
CA ALA A 301 52.21 -13.62 18.71
C ALA A 301 51.70 -13.22 20.11
N ALA A 302 50.62 -12.44 20.22
CA ALA A 302 50.10 -12.01 21.53
C ALA A 302 49.18 -13.04 22.22
N LEU A 303 48.77 -14.11 21.52
CA LEU A 303 47.93 -15.17 22.10
C LEU A 303 48.73 -16.42 22.53
N ARG A 304 50.07 -16.38 22.48
CA ARG A 304 50.95 -17.48 22.91
C ARG A 304 51.89 -17.14 24.08
N SER A 305 51.78 -15.97 24.71
CA SER A 305 52.62 -15.60 25.86
C SER A 305 51.84 -15.34 27.16
N GLY A 306 50.70 -16.01 27.33
CA GLY A 306 49.85 -15.90 28.52
C GLY A 306 49.53 -17.26 29.14
N GLU A 307 50.41 -18.24 29.02
CA GLU A 307 50.43 -19.37 29.96
C GLU A 307 51.23 -18.92 31.18
N ASN A 308 50.60 -19.04 32.35
CA ASN A 308 51.18 -18.87 33.68
C ASN A 308 51.07 -17.48 34.35
N GLU A 309 49.85 -16.94 34.45
CA GLU A 309 49.47 -16.17 35.65
C GLU A 309 48.34 -16.90 36.38
N THR A 310 48.69 -17.41 37.56
CA THR A 310 47.79 -18.02 38.53
C THR A 310 46.81 -16.98 39.04
N VAL A 311 45.57 -17.05 38.57
CA VAL A 311 44.44 -16.29 39.13
C VAL A 311 44.16 -16.83 40.55
N PRO A 312 44.28 -16.01 41.62
CA PRO A 312 43.92 -16.46 42.96
C PRO A 312 42.39 -16.62 43.08
N PRO A 313 41.90 -17.56 43.91
CA PRO A 313 40.48 -17.83 44.03
C PRO A 313 39.75 -16.60 44.59
N ARG A 314 38.74 -16.13 43.85
CA ARG A 314 37.79 -15.12 44.34
C ARG A 314 37.02 -15.70 45.52
N SER A 315 37.20 -15.09 46.69
CA SER A 315 36.37 -15.29 47.86
C SER A 315 34.89 -15.08 47.51
N GLU A 316 34.08 -16.11 47.74
CA GLU A 316 32.62 -16.03 47.71
C GLU A 316 32.14 -14.94 48.68
N ARG A 317 31.68 -13.80 48.14
CA ARG A 317 30.83 -12.88 48.91
C ARG A 317 29.38 -13.25 48.65
N ALA A 318 28.73 -13.68 49.73
CA ALA A 318 27.32 -13.99 49.81
C ALA A 318 26.44 -12.84 49.24
N VAL A 319 25.57 -13.19 48.29
CA VAL A 319 24.47 -12.33 47.84
C VAL A 319 23.22 -12.73 48.66
N PRO A 320 22.60 -11.81 49.41
CA PRO A 320 21.40 -12.14 50.17
C PRO A 320 20.20 -12.32 49.24
N ARG A 321 19.58 -13.51 49.30
CA ARG A 321 18.27 -13.83 48.73
C ARG A 321 17.21 -12.90 49.30
N ARG A 322 16.53 -12.12 48.45
CA ARG A 322 15.27 -11.45 48.80
C ARG A 322 14.11 -12.13 48.09
N HIS A 323 13.37 -12.92 48.85
CA HIS A 323 12.02 -13.37 48.51
C HIS A 323 11.10 -12.15 48.30
N ARG A 324 10.40 -12.09 47.17
CA ARG A 324 9.07 -11.46 47.11
C ARG A 324 8.13 -12.30 46.25
N ARG A 325 7.00 -12.64 46.89
CA ARG A 325 5.89 -13.46 46.39
C ARG A 325 5.06 -12.69 45.36
N CYS A 326 4.55 -13.42 44.36
CA CYS A 326 3.35 -13.05 43.60
C CYS A 326 2.10 -13.15 44.50
N PRO A 327 1.02 -12.44 44.12
CA PRO A 327 -0.27 -13.10 44.06
C PRO A 327 -0.92 -12.98 42.69
N VAL A 328 -1.45 -14.12 42.26
CA VAL A 328 -2.41 -14.32 41.16
C VAL A 328 -3.79 -13.88 41.65
N ALA A 329 -4.58 -13.24 40.79
CA ALA A 329 -6.03 -13.13 40.96
C ALA A 329 -6.72 -13.39 39.61
N SER A 330 -7.50 -14.46 39.61
CA SER A 330 -8.47 -14.90 38.60
C SER A 330 -9.82 -14.24 38.87
N VAL A 331 -10.52 -13.74 37.85
CA VAL A 331 -12.00 -13.64 37.86
C VAL A 331 -12.53 -13.87 36.43
N ALA A 332 -13.66 -14.57 36.39
CA ALA A 332 -14.24 -15.31 35.28
C ALA A 332 -15.21 -14.53 34.38
N GLN A 333 -15.38 -15.14 33.20
CA GLN A 333 -16.56 -15.29 32.32
C GLN A 333 -17.83 -14.45 32.55
N GLY A 334 -18.34 -13.91 31.43
CA GLY A 334 -19.74 -13.48 31.27
C GLY A 334 -20.17 -13.62 29.81
N VAL A 335 -20.87 -14.72 29.51
CA VAL A 335 -21.59 -15.04 28.25
C VAL A 335 -23.00 -14.40 28.28
N ARG A 336 -23.51 -13.95 27.12
CA ARG A 336 -24.94 -13.92 26.67
C ARG A 336 -25.01 -13.13 25.34
N SER A 337 -25.28 -13.72 24.17
CA SER A 337 -26.52 -14.32 23.61
C SER A 337 -27.27 -13.36 22.66
N HIS A 338 -27.35 -13.76 21.39
CA HIS A 338 -28.16 -13.22 20.28
C HIS A 338 -29.67 -13.20 20.56
N PRO A 339 -30.47 -12.47 19.75
CA PRO A 339 -31.20 -13.12 18.65
C PRO A 339 -31.38 -12.29 17.35
N ASP A 340 -31.43 -13.00 16.21
CA ASP A 340 -32.05 -12.63 14.91
C ASP A 340 -33.60 -12.90 14.97
N PRO A 341 -34.44 -12.84 13.89
CA PRO A 341 -34.26 -12.44 12.47
C PRO A 341 -35.41 -11.54 11.93
N LEU A 342 -35.43 -11.20 10.62
CA LEU A 342 -36.50 -11.59 9.66
C LEU A 342 -36.39 -10.93 8.26
N SER A 343 -36.26 -11.81 7.25
CA SER A 343 -36.85 -11.86 5.89
C SER A 343 -36.93 -10.63 4.95
N GLY A 344 -36.49 -10.82 3.70
CA GLY A 344 -37.19 -10.25 2.53
C GLY A 344 -36.36 -9.88 1.29
N GLY A 345 -36.15 -10.83 0.37
CA GLY A 345 -36.45 -10.66 -1.07
C GLY A 345 -35.68 -9.68 -1.98
N ARG A 346 -35.08 -10.30 -3.02
CA ARG A 346 -34.90 -9.85 -4.43
C ARG A 346 -33.61 -9.12 -4.83
N SER A 347 -33.13 -9.60 -5.97
CA SER A 347 -31.92 -9.31 -6.73
C SER A 347 -31.75 -7.84 -7.15
N ALA A 348 -30.51 -7.35 -7.10
CA ALA A 348 -30.05 -6.26 -7.94
C ALA A 348 -28.53 -6.39 -8.17
N VAL A 349 -28.18 -6.99 -9.31
CA VAL A 349 -26.89 -6.83 -9.99
C VAL A 349 -26.90 -5.43 -10.63
N ASP A 350 -25.75 -4.77 -10.78
CA ASP A 350 -25.53 -3.45 -11.43
C ASP A 350 -25.58 -2.15 -10.59
N ALA A 351 -24.70 -1.98 -9.60
CA ALA A 351 -24.56 -0.65 -8.96
C ALA A 351 -23.17 -0.26 -8.42
N THR A 352 -22.05 -0.70 -9.01
CA THR A 352 -20.70 -0.35 -8.47
C THR A 352 -19.90 0.65 -9.32
N VAL A 353 -20.51 1.33 -10.30
CA VAL A 353 -19.78 2.18 -11.27
C VAL A 353 -20.13 3.67 -11.18
N ILE A 354 -21.24 4.02 -10.52
CA ILE A 354 -21.89 5.34 -10.66
C ILE A 354 -21.10 6.49 -9.98
N GLY A 355 -20.07 6.19 -9.18
CA GLY A 355 -19.26 7.23 -8.53
C GLY A 355 -18.37 8.03 -9.50
N ALA A 356 -17.70 7.37 -10.45
CA ALA A 356 -16.68 8.02 -11.28
C ALA A 356 -17.27 8.82 -12.45
N SER A 357 -18.48 8.47 -12.92
CA SER A 357 -19.08 9.01 -14.13
C SER A 357 -19.46 10.50 -14.03
N ARG A 358 -19.76 11.02 -12.83
CA ARG A 358 -20.22 12.42 -12.69
C ARG A 358 -19.10 13.46 -12.74
N VAL A 359 -17.86 13.11 -12.39
CA VAL A 359 -16.71 14.03 -12.46
C VAL A 359 -16.21 14.17 -13.90
N VAL A 360 -16.22 13.09 -14.68
CA VAL A 360 -15.85 13.10 -16.10
C VAL A 360 -16.89 13.86 -16.92
N VAL A 361 -18.19 13.67 -16.64
CA VAL A 361 -19.26 14.46 -17.30
C VAL A 361 -19.19 15.94 -16.90
N PHE A 362 -18.88 16.27 -15.65
CA PHE A 362 -18.76 17.67 -15.21
C PHE A 362 -17.54 18.39 -15.82
N LEU A 363 -16.39 17.73 -15.92
CA LEU A 363 -15.19 18.31 -16.54
C LEU A 363 -15.24 18.35 -18.07
N ALA A 364 -15.88 17.39 -18.73
CA ALA A 364 -16.08 17.41 -20.18
C ALA A 364 -17.14 18.45 -20.63
N SER A 365 -18.13 18.76 -19.78
CA SER A 365 -19.16 19.75 -20.12
C SER A 365 -18.66 21.21 -20.14
N ARG A 366 -17.51 21.51 -19.53
CA ARG A 366 -16.95 22.88 -19.47
C ARG A 366 -15.83 23.16 -20.48
N THR A 367 -15.37 22.15 -21.23
CA THR A 367 -14.30 22.32 -22.22
C THR A 367 -14.78 22.17 -23.68
N GLY A 368 -16.08 22.06 -23.92
CA GLY A 368 -16.61 21.76 -25.27
C GLY A 368 -17.99 22.34 -25.62
N ALA A 369 -18.40 23.46 -25.03
CA ALA A 369 -19.64 24.13 -25.42
C ALA A 369 -19.39 25.61 -25.68
N ASP A 370 -18.86 25.94 -26.87
CA ASP A 370 -19.05 27.27 -27.47
C ASP A 370 -18.81 27.36 -29.00
N GLN A 371 -18.70 26.24 -29.73
CA GLN A 371 -18.40 26.28 -31.17
C GLN A 371 -19.14 25.23 -32.01
N VAL A 372 -20.38 24.82 -31.69
CA VAL A 372 -21.23 24.11 -32.68
C VAL A 372 -22.70 24.40 -32.40
N GLY A 373 -23.19 25.56 -32.83
CA GLY A 373 -24.59 25.94 -32.60
C GLY A 373 -25.06 27.17 -33.34
N ARG A 374 -24.45 27.53 -34.48
CA ARG A 374 -24.98 28.53 -35.43
C ARG A 374 -24.52 28.25 -36.85
N ARG A 375 -25.17 27.29 -37.52
CA ARG A 375 -25.32 27.24 -38.98
C ARG A 375 -26.36 26.16 -39.29
N PHE A 376 -27.32 26.50 -40.13
CA PHE A 376 -28.57 25.80 -40.48
C PHE A 376 -29.79 26.16 -39.64
N GLY A 377 -30.41 27.27 -40.05
CA GLY A 377 -31.75 27.67 -39.64
C GLY A 377 -32.12 29.08 -40.14
N SER A 378 -32.13 29.32 -41.46
CA SER A 378 -32.85 30.46 -42.07
C SER A 378 -32.90 30.36 -43.60
N GLY A 379 -34.11 30.34 -44.16
CA GLY A 379 -34.41 30.48 -45.60
C GLY A 379 -35.70 29.73 -45.96
N THR A 380 -36.88 30.31 -45.76
CA THR A 380 -37.73 30.94 -46.82
C THR A 380 -38.05 29.95 -47.96
N GLY A 381 -39.26 29.43 -48.15
CA GLY A 381 -40.49 30.17 -48.42
C GLY A 381 -40.55 30.54 -49.92
N GLY A 382 -41.44 29.91 -50.69
CA GLY A 382 -41.91 30.44 -51.99
C GLY A 382 -41.80 29.54 -53.24
N GLU A 383 -42.94 28.96 -53.63
CA GLU A 383 -43.57 28.96 -54.98
C GLU A 383 -43.04 28.22 -56.23
N HIS A 384 -44.04 27.67 -56.96
CA HIS A 384 -44.16 27.23 -58.37
C HIS A 384 -43.35 25.99 -58.83
N GLY A 385 -43.86 25.06 -59.63
CA GLY A 385 -45.11 24.91 -60.38
C GLY A 385 -44.98 23.69 -61.33
N GLN A 386 -46.13 23.16 -61.75
CA GLN A 386 -46.39 22.02 -62.65
C GLN A 386 -46.33 20.61 -62.06
#